data_AF-A0A660UQJ3-F1
#
_entry.id   AF-A0A660UQJ3-F1
#
_cell.length_a   1.000
_cell.length_b   1.000
_cell.length_c   1.000
_cell.angle_alpha   90.00
_cell.angle_beta   90.00
_cell.angle_gamma   90.00
#
_symmetry.space_group_name_H-M   'P 1'
#
loop_
_entity.id
_entity.type
_entity.pdbx_description
1 polymer ?
#
loop_
_entity_poly.entity_id
_entity_poly.type
_entity_poly.pdbx_seq_one_letter_code
_entity_poly.pdbx_strand_id
1 'polypeptide(L)'
;MTSFVVLCILLGVGHLLRSRIKLFQKLYLPSCVIGGLFGLLVIQVLAAGSGGCSSCESVSGWLDGVTEPWRKIPSMLINVVFACLFLGVKLPALSDLWKRSGPQVVYGQIVAWGQYVVGLGLWVLVLGWIFTDLPSMFAGILPVGFEGGHGTAAGMGPVFAERGWPEGQDLAMT
;
A
#
# COMPACT_ATOMS: atom_id res chain seq x y z
N MET A 1 -4.47 -20.16 -13.61
CA MET A 1 -3.12 -20.62 -14.03
C MET A 1 -2.34 -19.51 -14.70
N THR A 2 -2.89 -18.89 -15.75
CA THR A 2 -2.30 -17.72 -16.44
C THR A 2 -1.91 -16.59 -15.48
N SER A 3 -2.78 -16.23 -14.52
CA SER A 3 -2.50 -15.19 -13.51
C SER A 3 -1.25 -15.44 -12.66
N PHE A 4 -0.97 -16.70 -12.32
CA PHE A 4 0.19 -17.08 -11.53
C PHE A 4 1.48 -17.07 -12.38
N VAL A 5 1.39 -17.54 -13.62
CA VAL A 5 2.51 -17.49 -14.58
C VAL A 5 2.94 -16.05 -14.84
N VAL A 6 1.98 -15.13 -15.03
CA VAL A 6 2.27 -13.70 -15.22
C VAL A 6 2.96 -13.12 -13.99
N LEU A 7 2.50 -13.42 -12.77
CA LEU A 7 3.20 -13.00 -11.54
C LEU A 7 4.64 -13.52 -11.46
N CYS A 8 4.86 -14.80 -11.78
CA CYS A 8 6.20 -15.39 -11.78
C CYS A 8 7.13 -14.71 -12.80
N ILE A 9 6.62 -14.41 -14.00
CA ILE A 9 7.37 -13.67 -15.03
C ILE A 9 7.69 -12.26 -14.53
N LEU A 10 6.71 -11.57 -13.94
CA LEU A 10 6.88 -10.21 -13.41
C LEU A 10 7.94 -10.15 -12.31
N LEU A 11 7.94 -11.13 -11.40
CA LEU A 11 8.96 -11.28 -10.37
C LEU A 11 10.34 -11.61 -10.96
N GLY A 12 10.39 -12.48 -11.97
CA GLY A 12 11.61 -12.80 -12.71
C GLY A 12 12.21 -11.56 -13.40
N VAL A 13 11.37 -10.76 -14.05
CA VAL A 13 11.75 -9.48 -14.65
C VAL A 13 12.22 -8.50 -13.57
N GLY A 14 11.49 -8.36 -12.46
CA GLY A 14 11.89 -7.50 -11.35
C GLY A 14 13.26 -7.88 -10.76
N HIS A 15 13.54 -9.19 -10.65
CA HIS A 15 14.84 -9.69 -10.22
C HIS A 15 15.95 -9.40 -11.24
N LEU A 16 15.70 -9.61 -12.54
CA LEU A 16 16.65 -9.30 -13.60
C LEU A 16 16.93 -7.80 -13.67
N LEU A 17 15.90 -6.96 -13.55
CA LEU A 17 16.03 -5.52 -13.61
C LEU A 17 16.85 -4.99 -12.42
N ARG A 18 16.64 -5.58 -11.23
CA ARG A 18 17.45 -5.31 -10.03
C ARG A 18 18.92 -5.68 -10.24
N SER A 19 19.23 -6.80 -10.89
CA SER A 19 20.63 -7.23 -11.09
C SER A 19 21.35 -6.41 -12.17
N ARG A 20 20.62 -5.86 -13.15
CA ARG A 20 21.19 -5.11 -14.28
C ARG A 20 21.30 -3.61 -14.05
N ILE A 21 20.42 -3.00 -13.25
CA ILE A 21 20.35 -1.56 -13.06
C ILE A 21 20.95 -1.14 -11.70
N LYS A 22 22.07 -0.42 -11.74
CA LYS A 22 22.79 0.08 -10.54
C LYS A 22 21.94 1.03 -9.68
N LEU A 23 21.01 1.78 -10.28
CA LEU A 23 20.11 2.68 -9.56
C LEU A 23 19.23 1.91 -8.56
N PHE A 24 18.63 0.79 -8.97
CA PHE A 24 17.79 -0.02 -8.10
C PHE A 24 18.56 -0.72 -6.98
N GLN A 25 19.84 -1.03 -7.22
CA GLN A 25 20.74 -1.55 -6.19
C GLN A 25 21.06 -0.49 -5.15
N LYS A 26 21.31 0.75 -5.59
CA LYS A 26 21.60 1.89 -4.70
C LYS A 26 20.40 2.32 -3.85
N LEU A 27 19.19 2.15 -4.38
CA LEU A 27 17.92 2.42 -3.69
C LEU A 27 17.43 1.26 -2.82
N TYR A 28 18.15 0.12 -2.79
CA TYR A 28 17.78 -1.09 -2.01
C TYR A 28 16.35 -1.62 -2.27
N LEU A 29 15.79 -1.36 -3.47
CA LEU A 29 14.42 -1.72 -3.78
C LEU A 29 14.24 -3.25 -3.87
N PRO A 30 13.24 -3.84 -3.18
CA PRO A 30 12.94 -5.27 -3.29
C PRO A 30 12.47 -5.62 -4.71
N SER A 31 12.84 -6.81 -5.19
CA SER A 31 12.51 -7.28 -6.55
C SER A 31 11.00 -7.30 -6.81
N CYS A 32 10.19 -7.54 -5.78
CA CYS A 32 8.73 -7.52 -5.86
C CYS A 32 8.18 -6.12 -6.19
N VAL A 33 8.75 -5.07 -5.60
CA VAL A 33 8.35 -3.67 -5.87
C VAL A 33 8.76 -3.26 -7.28
N ILE A 34 9.98 -3.63 -7.70
CA ILE A 34 10.46 -3.36 -9.06
C ILE A 34 9.58 -4.06 -10.10
N GLY A 35 9.25 -5.34 -9.86
CA GLY A 35 8.33 -6.09 -10.71
C GLY A 35 6.95 -5.42 -10.79
N GLY A 36 6.38 -5.03 -9.65
CA GLY A 36 5.09 -4.33 -9.58
C GLY A 36 5.08 -3.01 -10.36
N LEU A 37 6.10 -2.17 -10.17
CA LEU A 37 6.27 -0.91 -10.92
C LEU A 37 6.39 -1.15 -12.43
N PHE A 38 7.16 -2.18 -12.82
CA PHE A 38 7.28 -2.56 -14.23
C PHE A 38 5.93 -3.02 -14.79
N GLY A 39 5.17 -3.83 -14.05
CA GLY A 39 3.83 -4.25 -14.44
C GLY A 39 2.86 -3.08 -14.62
N LEU A 40 2.88 -2.13 -13.67
CA LEU A 40 2.07 -0.92 -13.75
C LEU A 40 2.43 -0.09 -14.98
N LEU A 41 3.73 0.09 -15.25
CA LEU A 41 4.20 0.81 -16.44
C LEU A 41 3.71 0.14 -17.73
N VAL A 42 3.81 -1.19 -17.83
CA VAL A 42 3.30 -1.94 -19.00
C VAL A 42 1.80 -1.71 -19.19
N ILE A 43 1.00 -1.79 -18.11
CA ILE A 43 -0.44 -1.56 -18.17
C ILE A 43 -0.75 -0.12 -18.61
N GLN A 44 -0.06 0.87 -18.04
CA GLN A 44 -0.27 2.28 -18.38
C GLN A 44 0.14 2.61 -19.83
N VAL A 45 1.24 2.05 -20.31
CA VAL A 45 1.68 2.24 -21.72
C VAL A 45 0.69 1.58 -22.68
N LEU A 46 0.19 0.39 -22.36
CA LEU A 46 -0.85 -0.27 -23.16
C LEU A 46 -2.16 0.52 -23.16
N ALA A 47 -2.54 1.11 -22.01
CA ALA A 47 -3.74 1.94 -21.88
C ALA A 47 -3.60 3.30 -22.60
N ALA A 48 -2.40 3.88 -22.65
CA ALA A 48 -2.15 5.12 -23.38
C ALA A 48 -2.07 4.89 -24.90
N GLY A 49 -1.54 3.74 -25.33
CA GLY A 49 -1.43 3.36 -26.74
C GLY A 49 -2.72 2.83 -27.38
N SER A 50 -3.76 2.54 -26.58
CA SER A 50 -4.99 1.90 -27.03
C SER A 50 -6.07 2.83 -27.57
N GLY A 51 -5.77 4.13 -27.78
CA GLY A 51 -6.70 5.20 -28.15
C GLY A 51 -7.68 4.90 -29.30
N GLY A 52 -8.72 4.10 -29.04
CA GLY A 52 -9.79 3.73 -29.95
C GLY A 52 -9.61 2.44 -30.78
N CYS A 53 -8.65 1.55 -30.48
CA CYS A 53 -8.44 0.31 -31.25
C CYS A 53 -9.25 -0.88 -30.69
N SER A 54 -10.07 -1.54 -31.53
CA SER A 54 -10.90 -2.69 -31.16
C SER A 54 -10.13 -3.93 -30.67
N SER A 55 -8.86 -4.10 -31.08
CA SER A 55 -7.98 -5.14 -30.53
C SER A 55 -7.56 -4.87 -29.08
N CYS A 56 -7.70 -3.64 -28.58
CA CYS A 56 -7.31 -3.26 -27.23
C CYS A 56 -8.37 -3.61 -26.18
N GLU A 57 -9.66 -3.71 -26.54
CA GLU A 57 -10.71 -4.21 -25.63
C GLU A 57 -10.47 -5.67 -25.23
N SER A 58 -9.94 -6.49 -26.16
CA SER A 58 -9.57 -7.87 -25.85
C SER A 58 -8.38 -7.95 -24.88
N VAL A 59 -7.48 -6.96 -24.92
CA VAL A 59 -6.30 -6.92 -24.03
C VAL A 59 -6.71 -6.43 -22.64
N SER A 60 -7.58 -5.42 -22.54
CA SER A 60 -8.10 -4.95 -21.25
C SER A 60 -8.89 -6.05 -20.54
N GLY A 61 -9.80 -6.73 -21.25
CA GLY A 61 -10.56 -7.85 -20.66
C GLY A 61 -9.67 -9.03 -20.23
N TRP A 62 -8.58 -9.31 -20.95
CA TRP A 62 -7.61 -10.31 -20.54
C TRP A 62 -6.80 -9.88 -19.31
N LEU A 63 -6.39 -8.60 -19.25
CA LEU A 63 -5.68 -8.03 -18.10
C LEU A 63 -6.55 -8.07 -16.85
N ASP A 64 -7.84 -7.73 -16.95
CA ASP A 64 -8.78 -7.81 -15.83
C ASP A 64 -8.89 -9.25 -15.31
N GLY A 65 -9.05 -10.24 -16.20
CA GLY A 65 -9.08 -11.65 -15.82
C GLY A 65 -7.76 -12.16 -15.21
N VAL A 66 -6.62 -11.57 -15.57
CA VAL A 66 -5.31 -11.91 -15.00
C VAL A 66 -5.09 -11.26 -13.63
N THR A 67 -5.52 -10.02 -13.46
CA THR A 67 -5.24 -9.18 -12.27
C THR A 67 -6.25 -9.35 -11.16
N GLU A 68 -7.51 -9.67 -11.45
CA GLU A 68 -8.56 -9.80 -10.44
C GLU A 68 -8.23 -10.83 -9.33
N PRO A 69 -7.66 -12.02 -9.65
CA PRO A 69 -7.23 -12.97 -8.63
C PRO A 69 -6.12 -12.43 -7.71
N TRP A 70 -5.30 -11.48 -8.18
CA TRP A 70 -4.16 -10.97 -7.43
C TRP A 70 -4.57 -10.21 -6.18
N ARG A 71 -5.75 -9.57 -6.18
CA ARG A 71 -6.27 -8.82 -5.02
C ARG A 71 -6.42 -9.69 -3.77
N LYS A 72 -6.70 -10.99 -3.93
CA LYS A 72 -6.91 -11.92 -2.80
C LYS A 72 -5.61 -12.50 -2.25
N ILE A 73 -4.55 -12.55 -3.06
CA ILE A 73 -3.27 -13.22 -2.72
C ILE A 73 -2.62 -12.61 -1.47
N PRO A 74 -2.46 -11.28 -1.31
CA PRO A 74 -1.83 -10.70 -0.13
C PRO A 74 -2.53 -11.10 1.17
N SER A 75 -3.88 -11.07 1.19
CA SER A 75 -4.68 -11.44 2.37
C SER A 75 -4.56 -12.92 2.73
N MET A 76 -4.39 -13.79 1.75
CA MET A 76 -4.17 -15.23 1.99
C MET A 76 -2.76 -15.48 2.51
N LEU A 77 -1.74 -14.87 1.89
CA LEU A 77 -0.34 -15.05 2.28
C LEU A 77 -0.05 -14.50 3.67
N ILE A 78 -0.64 -13.36 4.04
CA ILE A 78 -0.42 -12.77 5.37
C ILE A 78 -0.98 -13.66 6.48
N ASN A 79 -2.12 -14.33 6.26
CA ASN A 79 -2.66 -15.32 7.20
C ASN A 79 -1.70 -16.50 7.40
N VAL A 80 -1.09 -17.00 6.32
CA VAL A 80 -0.10 -18.09 6.41
C VAL A 80 1.16 -17.64 7.14
N VAL A 81 1.68 -16.44 6.83
CA VAL A 81 2.86 -15.88 7.50
C VAL A 81 2.61 -15.71 9.00
N PHE A 82 1.48 -15.12 9.39
CA PHE A 82 1.15 -14.94 10.82
C PHE A 82 0.88 -16.27 11.53
N ALA A 83 0.21 -17.23 10.88
CA ALA A 83 0.00 -18.56 11.46
C ALA A 83 1.31 -19.29 11.72
N CYS A 84 2.28 -19.16 10.81
CA CYS A 84 3.59 -19.79 10.93
C CYS A 84 4.58 -18.99 11.81
N LEU A 85 4.33 -17.71 12.10
CA LEU A 85 5.26 -16.83 12.83
C LEU A 85 5.61 -17.38 14.24
N PHE A 86 4.63 -18.03 14.89
CA PHE A 86 4.79 -18.62 16.21
C PHE A 86 5.12 -20.11 16.18
N LEU A 87 5.23 -20.71 14.99
CA LEU A 87 5.47 -22.13 14.84
C LEU A 87 6.95 -22.44 15.08
N GLY A 88 7.24 -23.22 16.12
CA GLY A 88 8.59 -23.65 16.47
C GLY A 88 9.37 -22.72 17.41
N VAL A 89 8.76 -21.65 17.92
CA VAL A 89 9.35 -20.78 18.95
C VAL A 89 8.63 -20.95 20.27
N LYS A 90 9.40 -21.16 21.36
CA LYS A 90 8.85 -21.14 22.72
C LYS A 90 8.44 -19.70 23.06
N LEU A 91 7.16 -19.50 23.35
CA LEU A 91 6.65 -18.19 23.76
C LEU A 91 7.37 -17.76 25.05
N PRO A 92 8.08 -16.62 25.05
CA PRO A 92 8.71 -16.09 26.27
C PRO A 92 7.62 -15.67 27.28
N ALA A 93 8.02 -15.49 28.54
CA ALA A 93 7.11 -14.94 29.54
C ALA A 93 6.63 -13.54 29.11
N LEU A 94 5.39 -13.18 29.47
CA LEU A 94 4.80 -11.88 29.13
C LEU A 94 5.66 -10.70 29.59
N SER A 95 6.37 -10.85 30.71
CA SER A 95 7.31 -9.85 31.24
C SER A 95 8.50 -9.61 30.32
N ASP A 96 9.10 -10.66 29.77
CA ASP A 96 10.23 -10.56 28.85
C ASP A 96 9.79 -10.06 27.48
N LEU A 97 8.57 -10.44 27.05
CA LEU A 97 7.95 -9.91 25.85
C LEU A 97 7.74 -8.39 25.96
N TRP A 98 7.24 -7.91 27.11
CA TRP A 98 7.03 -6.48 27.35
C TRP A 98 8.34 -5.70 27.44
N LYS A 99 9.37 -6.23 28.11
CA LYS A 99 10.68 -5.58 28.18
C LYS A 99 11.32 -5.40 26.79
N ARG A 100 11.10 -6.35 25.88
CA ARG A 100 11.67 -6.32 24.52
C ARG A 100 10.81 -5.56 23.52
N SER A 101 9.50 -5.78 23.53
CA SER A 101 8.56 -5.28 22.52
C SER A 101 7.83 -4.03 22.98
N GLY A 102 7.69 -3.81 24.29
CA GLY A 102 7.01 -2.64 24.86
C GLY A 102 7.60 -1.32 24.37
N PRO A 103 8.93 -1.11 24.40
CA PRO A 103 9.53 0.11 23.86
C PRO A 103 9.21 0.34 22.37
N GLN A 104 9.11 -0.73 21.58
CA GLN A 104 8.75 -0.64 20.15
C GLN A 104 7.28 -0.28 19.96
N VAL A 105 6.38 -0.85 20.75
CA VAL A 105 4.94 -0.51 20.72
C VAL A 105 4.74 0.94 21.17
N VAL A 106 5.39 1.36 22.25
CA VAL A 106 5.32 2.74 22.75
C VAL A 106 5.89 3.71 21.72
N TYR A 107 7.02 3.38 21.10
CA TYR A 107 7.59 4.19 20.02
C TYR A 107 6.59 4.32 18.86
N GLY A 108 6.03 3.21 18.37
CA GLY A 108 5.00 3.24 17.31
C GLY A 108 3.82 4.12 17.70
N GLN A 109 3.28 3.98 18.92
CA GLN A 109 2.22 4.86 19.39
C GLN A 109 2.63 6.33 19.42
N ILE A 110 3.83 6.67 19.93
CA ILE A 110 4.31 8.05 19.94
C ILE A 110 4.38 8.63 18.52
N VAL A 111 4.83 7.85 17.54
CA VAL A 111 4.84 8.29 16.14
C VAL A 111 3.41 8.49 15.63
N ALA A 112 2.49 7.55 15.88
CA ALA A 112 1.09 7.65 15.47
C ALA A 112 0.42 8.91 16.01
N TRP A 113 0.45 9.08 17.33
CA TRP A 113 -0.12 10.25 18.01
C TRP A 113 0.60 11.53 17.58
N GLY A 114 1.92 11.48 17.36
CA GLY A 114 2.70 12.58 16.82
C GLY A 114 2.20 13.02 15.45
N GLN A 115 1.90 12.09 14.54
CA GLN A 115 1.33 12.41 13.23
C GLN A 115 -0.07 13.01 13.34
N TYR A 116 -0.91 12.55 14.27
CA TYR A 116 -2.19 13.19 14.54
C TYR A 116 -2.02 14.64 15.03
N VAL A 117 -1.08 14.88 15.97
CA VAL A 117 -0.80 16.23 16.48
C VAL A 117 -0.30 17.14 15.37
N VAL A 118 0.63 16.67 14.53
CA VAL A 118 1.18 17.44 13.41
C VAL A 118 0.11 17.69 12.34
N GLY A 119 -0.65 16.66 11.95
CA GLY A 119 -1.69 16.77 10.92
C GLY A 119 -2.84 17.69 11.33
N LEU A 120 -3.36 17.52 12.55
CA LEU A 120 -4.40 18.40 13.10
C LEU A 120 -3.86 19.82 13.37
N GLY A 121 -2.65 19.94 13.89
CA GLY A 121 -2.02 21.24 14.13
C GLY A 121 -1.83 22.03 12.84
N LEU A 122 -1.32 21.39 11.79
CA LEU A 122 -1.16 22.01 10.48
C LEU A 122 -2.51 22.40 9.86
N TRP A 123 -3.54 21.57 10.05
CA TRP A 123 -4.89 21.89 9.61
C TRP A 123 -5.45 23.13 10.31
N VAL A 124 -5.45 23.16 11.64
CA VAL A 124 -6.06 24.24 12.42
C VAL A 124 -5.30 25.57 12.27
N LEU A 125 -3.96 25.53 12.16
CA LEU A 125 -3.15 26.74 12.15
C LEU A 125 -2.94 27.34 10.76
N VAL A 126 -3.01 26.52 9.70
CA VAL A 126 -2.62 26.94 8.35
C VAL A 126 -3.66 26.51 7.32
N LEU A 127 -3.82 25.19 7.11
CA LEU A 127 -4.55 24.69 5.93
C LEU A 127 -6.04 25.00 5.98
N GLY A 128 -6.69 24.93 7.15
CA GLY A 128 -8.10 25.24 7.31
C GLY A 128 -8.45 26.72 7.08
N TRP A 129 -7.46 27.62 7.18
CA TRP A 129 -7.65 29.04 6.85
C TRP A 129 -7.43 29.34 5.37
N ILE A 130 -6.51 28.60 4.73
CA ILE A 130 -6.17 28.80 3.31
C ILE A 130 -7.16 28.06 2.40
N PHE A 131 -7.60 26.88 2.82
CA PHE A 131 -8.44 25.97 2.05
C PHE A 131 -9.77 25.73 2.76
N THR A 132 -10.72 26.65 2.58
CA THR A 132 -12.05 26.60 3.20
C THR A 132 -12.97 25.53 2.60
N ASP A 133 -12.69 25.10 1.37
CA ASP A 133 -13.52 24.14 0.64
C ASP A 133 -13.19 22.68 0.99
N LEU A 134 -12.08 22.42 1.70
CA LEU A 134 -11.69 21.08 2.09
C LEU A 134 -12.36 20.66 3.40
N PRO A 135 -12.85 19.41 3.51
CA PRO A 135 -13.47 18.91 4.73
C PRO A 135 -12.43 18.76 5.86
N SER A 136 -12.88 18.95 7.10
CA SER A 136 -12.04 18.82 8.30
C SER A 136 -11.38 17.44 8.47
N MET A 137 -11.92 16.42 7.79
CA MET A 137 -11.37 15.08 7.71
C MET A 137 -10.00 15.04 7.02
N PHE A 138 -9.64 16.06 6.23
CA PHE A 138 -8.33 16.15 5.58
C PHE A 138 -7.18 16.15 6.59
N ALA A 139 -7.39 16.68 7.79
CA ALA A 139 -6.40 16.62 8.87
C ALA A 139 -6.03 15.19 9.27
N GLY A 140 -6.93 14.23 9.06
CA GLY A 140 -6.73 12.81 9.37
C GLY A 140 -6.03 12.02 8.26
N ILE A 141 -5.84 12.60 7.06
CA ILE A 141 -5.18 11.90 5.95
C ILE A 141 -3.73 11.56 6.29
N LEU A 142 -3.00 12.50 6.87
CA LEU A 142 -1.59 12.30 7.21
C LEU A 142 -1.40 11.06 8.11
N PRO A 143 -2.05 10.95 9.30
CA PRO A 143 -1.89 9.76 10.13
C PRO A 143 -2.49 8.48 9.51
N VAL A 144 -3.59 8.58 8.76
CA VAL A 144 -4.24 7.41 8.13
C VAL A 144 -3.37 6.83 7.02
N GLY A 145 -2.77 7.68 6.18
CA GLY A 145 -1.98 7.28 5.02
C GLY A 145 -0.52 6.96 5.34
N PHE A 146 0.16 7.76 6.17
CA PHE A 146 1.58 7.53 6.44
C PHE A 146 1.83 6.40 7.44
N GLU A 147 1.17 6.44 8.60
CA GLU A 147 1.37 5.42 9.64
C GLU A 147 0.48 4.20 9.45
N GLY A 148 -0.80 4.42 9.15
CA GLY A 148 -1.72 3.33 8.81
C GLY A 148 -1.39 2.65 7.47
N GLY A 149 -0.77 3.39 6.55
CA GLY A 149 -0.43 2.89 5.23
C GLY A 149 -1.66 2.62 4.37
N HIS A 150 -1.41 2.02 3.22
CA HIS A 150 -2.43 1.73 2.22
C HIS A 150 -3.53 0.77 2.73
N GLY A 151 -3.22 -0.08 3.71
CA GLY A 151 -4.19 -0.99 4.32
C GLY A 151 -5.22 -0.26 5.16
N THR A 152 -4.79 0.66 6.01
CA THR A 152 -5.70 1.49 6.82
C THR A 152 -6.46 2.49 5.96
N ALA A 153 -5.81 3.09 4.95
CA ALA A 153 -6.49 3.95 3.97
C ALA A 153 -7.62 3.21 3.23
N ALA A 154 -7.36 1.99 2.74
CA ALA A 154 -8.40 1.15 2.12
C ALA A 154 -9.52 0.76 3.09
N GLY A 155 -9.19 0.51 4.38
CA GLY A 155 -10.17 0.22 5.42
C GLY A 155 -11.03 1.43 5.84
N MET A 156 -10.49 2.66 5.73
CA MET A 156 -11.18 3.91 6.05
C MET A 156 -12.04 4.43 4.90
N GLY A 157 -11.89 3.88 3.69
CA GLY A 157 -12.67 4.25 2.50
C GLY A 157 -14.18 4.34 2.71
N PRO A 158 -14.85 3.32 3.28
CA PRO A 158 -16.28 3.37 3.56
C PRO A 158 -16.68 4.52 4.51
N VAL A 159 -15.83 4.85 5.49
CA VAL A 159 -16.07 5.93 6.45
C VAL A 159 -15.96 7.30 5.78
N PHE A 160 -14.99 7.46 4.88
CA PHE A 160 -14.86 8.68 4.07
C PHE A 160 -16.08 8.88 3.16
N ALA A 161 -16.55 7.82 2.50
CA ALA A 161 -17.75 7.85 1.67
C ALA A 161 -19.03 8.17 2.47
N GLU A 162 -19.22 7.58 3.65
CA GLU A 162 -20.38 7.85 4.52
C GLU A 162 -20.42 9.32 4.98
N ARG A 163 -19.24 9.91 5.21
CA ARG A 163 -19.11 11.32 5.60
C ARG A 163 -19.14 12.30 4.42
N GLY A 164 -19.49 11.82 3.22
CA GLY A 164 -19.69 12.65 2.04
C GLY A 164 -18.40 13.10 1.37
N TRP A 165 -17.28 12.42 1.63
CA TRP A 165 -15.98 12.72 1.02
C TRP A 165 -15.28 11.46 0.49
N PRO A 166 -15.78 10.86 -0.59
CA PRO A 166 -15.23 9.62 -1.14
C PRO A 166 -13.78 9.76 -1.61
N GLU A 167 -13.36 10.95 -2.05
CA GLU A 167 -11.99 11.24 -2.49
C GLU A 167 -10.97 11.14 -1.34
N GLY A 168 -11.42 11.17 -0.08
CA GLY A 168 -10.57 11.04 1.10
C GLY A 168 -9.82 9.71 1.15
N GLN A 169 -10.39 8.64 0.57
CA GLN A 169 -9.70 7.36 0.45
C GLN A 169 -8.45 7.47 -0.44
N ASP A 170 -8.61 8.02 -1.64
CA ASP A 170 -7.53 8.12 -2.63
C ASP A 170 -6.43 9.05 -2.14
N LEU A 171 -6.80 10.12 -1.44
CA LEU A 171 -5.84 11.04 -0.83
C LEU A 171 -5.08 10.40 0.35
N ALA A 172 -5.69 9.44 1.04
CA ALA A 172 -5.02 8.66 2.10
C ALA A 172 -4.14 7.52 1.56
N MET A 173 -4.22 7.20 0.27
CA MET A 173 -3.34 6.21 -0.36
C MET A 173 -1.98 6.84 -0.72
N THR A 174 -1.26 7.30 0.32
CA THR A 174 0.12 7.81 0.27
C THR A 174 1.13 6.71 0.61
#